data_AF-A0A7W7VZ33-F1
#
_entry.id   AF-A0A7W7VZ33-F1
#
_cell.length_a   1.000
_cell.length_b   1.000
_cell.length_c   1.000
_cell.angle_alpha   90.00
_cell.angle_beta   90.00
_cell.angle_gamma   90.00
#
_symmetry.space_group_name_H-M   'P 1'
#
loop_
_entity.id
_entity.type
_entity.pdbx_description
1 polymer ?
#
loop_
_entity_poly.entity_id
_entity_poly.type
_entity_poly.pdbx_seq_one_letter_code
_entity_poly.pdbx_strand_id
1 'polypeptide(L)'
;MRASTEEILARLRQPLPVHVASSAGLVVSMEKSAAAIDRKRKRAKNGGSEPPRRKAGLGPLPHSDRGDLAATPWELLGVLARATTLARQGRGRGLAEQWQALKYCEALAPDAHGRLALTEEGLSPEQSYRAMQARELGRAFGLAVAERAVRNRFPDCLLSTVDAEAVLLAGFARSGPRPTLGARPRPDYFIEAWQPGEPSRVFAVTVNGNHQVATKRTSTADRSAFGQLARGAERAEHFHLVEWNATPCLLMSTELLAREGITINALQADGAGLLPTRPATGPKSADAVLSKRNPPYANSVKVPSAEGRAARIQDGFFIPPAHAAWFGQVLARVGAASQLAFAGAGPEIAQYLTDDQGQKHYKQRTFAGSSSVHDARHEFDSVTFVGTDQVFRLGGIRVEAFSGMKKDLYEHLVEGEIEAYRRRAYAQRDDIPSGTTAPKWGPVSFGDDGTVIALRILPMRE
;
A
#
# COMPACT_ATOMS: atom_id res chain seq x y z
N MET A 1 -8.05 30.95 -13.19
CA MET A 1 -6.61 31.04 -13.56
C MET A 1 -5.96 29.74 -13.16
N ARG A 2 -5.22 29.08 -14.06
CA ARG A 2 -4.43 27.89 -13.71
C ARG A 2 -3.26 28.32 -12.82
N ALA A 3 -2.95 27.52 -11.80
CA ALA A 3 -1.83 27.78 -10.91
C ALA A 3 -0.50 27.72 -11.70
N SER A 4 0.48 28.54 -11.34
CA SER A 4 1.82 28.44 -11.91
C SER A 4 2.52 27.15 -11.45
N THR A 5 3.57 26.74 -12.18
CA THR A 5 4.37 25.56 -11.79
C THR A 5 4.97 25.72 -10.40
N GLU A 6 5.46 26.92 -10.06
CA GLU A 6 6.00 27.26 -8.74
C GLU A 6 4.91 27.16 -7.65
N GLU A 7 3.69 27.63 -7.92
CA GLU A 7 2.56 27.50 -7.00
C GLU A 7 2.17 26.04 -6.79
N ILE A 8 2.18 25.22 -7.84
CA ILE A 8 1.90 23.78 -7.74
C ILE A 8 2.96 23.11 -6.85
N LEU A 9 4.25 23.36 -7.09
CA LEU A 9 5.33 22.82 -6.26
C LEU A 9 5.23 23.30 -4.81
N ALA A 10 4.84 24.55 -4.57
CA ALA A 10 4.63 25.07 -3.22
C ALA A 10 3.49 24.35 -2.49
N ARG A 11 2.39 24.04 -3.18
CA ARG A 11 1.26 23.26 -2.62
C ARG A 11 1.67 21.82 -2.32
N LEU A 12 2.43 21.19 -3.22
CA LEU A 12 2.85 19.80 -3.08
C LEU A 12 3.69 19.52 -1.82
N ARG A 13 4.43 20.51 -1.32
CA ARG A 13 5.26 20.41 -0.10
C ARG A 13 4.57 20.87 1.19
N GLN A 14 3.36 21.42 1.10
CA GLN A 14 2.65 21.97 2.25
C GLN A 14 1.90 20.85 2.98
N PRO A 15 2.17 20.61 4.27
CA PRO A 15 1.41 19.64 5.04
C PRO A 15 -0.03 20.14 5.22
N LEU A 16 -1.00 19.29 4.91
CA LEU A 16 -2.42 19.60 5.02
C LEU A 16 -3.14 18.52 5.81
N PRO A 17 -4.13 18.89 6.65
CA PRO A 17 -4.93 17.92 7.37
C PRO A 17 -5.86 17.18 6.42
N VAL A 18 -5.91 15.86 6.57
CA VAL A 18 -6.85 14.95 5.93
C VAL A 18 -7.68 14.28 7.02
N HIS A 19 -9.00 14.38 6.91
CA HIS A 19 -9.86 13.96 8.00
C HIS A 19 -9.88 12.44 8.17
N VAL A 20 -9.71 11.95 9.41
CA VAL A 20 -9.82 10.52 9.73
C VAL A 20 -11.07 10.27 10.55
N ALA A 21 -12.09 9.71 9.91
CA ALA A 21 -13.34 9.33 10.54
C ALA A 21 -13.26 7.90 11.08
N SER A 22 -13.18 7.75 12.41
CA SER A 22 -13.20 6.45 13.07
C SER A 22 -13.99 6.49 14.37
N SER A 23 -15.15 5.84 14.39
CA SER A 23 -16.08 5.87 15.52
C SER A 23 -16.91 4.58 15.64
N ALA A 24 -17.51 4.35 16.79
CA ALA A 24 -18.48 3.26 16.95
C ALA A 24 -19.70 3.42 16.00
N GLY A 25 -20.11 4.66 15.73
CA GLY A 25 -21.17 4.95 14.75
C GLY A 25 -20.81 4.53 13.31
N LEU A 26 -19.51 4.57 12.95
CA LEU A 26 -19.02 4.06 11.67
C LEU A 26 -19.17 2.54 11.58
N VAL A 27 -18.90 1.80 12.67
CA VAL A 27 -19.09 0.34 12.73
C VAL A 27 -20.55 -0.02 12.46
N VAL A 28 -21.48 0.60 13.20
CA VAL A 28 -22.94 0.40 13.00
C VAL A 28 -23.36 0.74 11.57
N SER A 29 -22.79 1.78 10.99
CA SER A 29 -23.09 2.20 9.63
C SER A 29 -22.61 1.19 8.59
N MET A 30 -21.40 0.65 8.77
CA MET A 30 -20.84 -0.42 7.95
C MET A 30 -21.68 -1.69 8.04
N GLU A 31 -22.13 -2.09 9.23
CA GLU A 31 -22.98 -3.26 9.43
C GLU A 31 -24.35 -3.12 8.73
N LYS A 32 -24.96 -1.92 8.78
CA LYS A 32 -26.19 -1.64 8.03
C LYS A 32 -25.99 -1.79 6.52
N SER A 33 -24.88 -1.28 5.98
CA SER A 33 -24.53 -1.45 4.57
C SER A 33 -24.24 -2.92 4.23
N ALA A 34 -23.56 -3.67 5.11
CA ALA A 34 -23.32 -5.09 4.97
C ALA A 34 -24.63 -5.89 4.84
N ALA A 35 -25.58 -5.65 5.75
CA ALA A 35 -26.90 -6.28 5.71
C ALA A 35 -27.68 -5.93 4.42
N ALA A 36 -27.56 -4.69 3.93
CA ALA A 36 -28.17 -4.30 2.66
C ALA A 36 -27.54 -5.01 1.45
N ILE A 37 -26.21 -5.13 1.41
CA ILE A 37 -25.48 -5.89 0.39
C ILE A 37 -25.93 -7.35 0.39
N ASP A 38 -26.04 -7.97 1.57
CA ASP A 38 -26.41 -9.38 1.69
C ASP A 38 -27.87 -9.62 1.27
N ARG A 39 -28.80 -8.71 1.61
CA ARG A 39 -30.18 -8.75 1.09
C ARG A 39 -30.23 -8.66 -0.43
N LYS A 40 -29.44 -7.76 -1.04
CA LYS A 40 -29.34 -7.64 -2.51
C LYS A 40 -28.81 -8.93 -3.14
N ARG A 41 -27.76 -9.54 -2.57
CA ARG A 41 -27.20 -10.82 -3.03
C ARG A 41 -28.19 -11.98 -2.90
N LYS A 42 -28.91 -12.08 -1.78
CA LYS A 42 -29.92 -13.13 -1.54
C LYS A 42 -31.03 -13.07 -2.59
N ARG A 43 -31.47 -11.86 -2.96
CA ARG A 43 -32.47 -11.63 -4.03
C ARG A 43 -31.92 -12.04 -5.40
N ALA A 44 -30.67 -11.71 -5.71
CA ALA A 44 -30.05 -12.02 -7.01
C ALA A 44 -29.76 -13.52 -7.22
N LYS A 45 -29.57 -14.31 -6.14
CA LYS A 45 -29.21 -15.74 -6.20
C LYS A 45 -30.37 -16.70 -5.85
N ASN A 46 -31.64 -16.29 -5.99
CA ASN A 46 -32.82 -17.09 -5.61
C ASN A 46 -32.70 -17.73 -4.21
N GLY A 47 -32.15 -16.99 -3.23
CA GLY A 47 -32.13 -17.41 -1.82
C GLY A 47 -31.09 -18.47 -1.40
N GLY A 48 -30.31 -19.06 -2.31
CA GLY A 48 -29.53 -20.28 -2.02
C GLY A 48 -28.10 -20.12 -1.46
N SER A 49 -27.54 -18.91 -1.40
CA SER A 49 -26.15 -18.70 -0.90
C SER A 49 -26.18 -18.02 0.45
N GLU A 50 -25.49 -18.61 1.45
CA GLU A 50 -25.17 -17.90 2.69
C GLU A 50 -24.36 -16.62 2.37
N PRO A 51 -24.54 -15.54 3.16
CA PRO A 51 -23.75 -14.33 3.01
C PRO A 51 -22.28 -14.61 3.33
N PRO A 52 -21.33 -13.95 2.64
CA PRO A 52 -19.91 -14.12 2.94
C PRO A 52 -19.62 -13.67 4.36
N ARG A 53 -18.70 -14.36 5.03
CA ARG A 53 -18.23 -13.93 6.35
C ARG A 53 -17.42 -12.65 6.22
N ARG A 54 -17.47 -11.86 7.29
CA ARG A 54 -16.71 -10.62 7.46
C ARG A 54 -15.87 -10.75 8.71
N LYS A 55 -14.75 -10.03 8.72
CA LYS A 55 -13.80 -9.98 9.83
C LYS A 55 -14.55 -9.67 11.14
N ALA A 56 -14.33 -10.52 12.15
CA ALA A 56 -14.92 -10.34 13.46
C ALA A 56 -14.15 -9.31 14.30
N GLY A 57 -14.80 -8.73 15.32
CA GLY A 57 -14.16 -7.80 16.25
C GLY A 57 -13.80 -6.44 15.64
N LEU A 58 -14.50 -6.01 14.59
CA LEU A 58 -14.27 -4.70 14.00
C LEU A 58 -14.70 -3.58 14.94
N GLY A 59 -13.79 -2.67 15.19
CA GLY A 59 -13.96 -1.49 16.03
C GLY A 59 -13.35 -0.25 15.39
N PRO A 60 -13.56 0.93 16.01
CA PRO A 60 -12.81 2.12 15.66
C PRO A 60 -11.31 1.92 15.91
N LEU A 61 -10.48 2.74 15.26
CA LEU A 61 -9.07 2.85 15.58
C LEU A 61 -8.88 3.20 17.07
N PRO A 62 -7.74 2.84 17.70
CA PRO A 62 -7.36 3.34 19.03
C PRO A 62 -7.33 4.86 19.07
N HIS A 63 -7.55 5.45 20.25
CA HIS A 63 -7.68 6.92 20.39
C HIS A 63 -6.49 7.69 19.81
N SER A 64 -5.26 7.19 20.01
CA SER A 64 -4.01 7.75 19.44
C SER A 64 -4.01 7.85 17.92
N ASP A 65 -4.80 7.02 17.24
CA ASP A 65 -4.78 6.88 15.78
C ASP A 65 -5.98 7.58 15.12
N ARG A 66 -6.88 8.20 15.90
CA ARG A 66 -8.10 8.87 15.40
C ARG A 66 -7.88 10.31 14.94
N GLY A 67 -6.74 10.91 15.26
CA GLY A 67 -6.42 12.26 14.83
C GLY A 67 -6.37 12.39 13.30
N ASP A 68 -6.61 13.60 12.80
CA ASP A 68 -6.45 13.91 11.38
C ASP A 68 -5.01 13.61 10.93
N LEU A 69 -4.86 13.17 9.68
CA LEU A 69 -3.55 12.93 9.08
C LEU A 69 -2.99 14.26 8.59
N ALA A 70 -1.85 14.69 9.13
CA ALA A 70 -1.06 15.74 8.51
C ALA A 70 -0.16 15.10 7.46
N ALA A 71 -0.40 15.40 6.18
CA ALA A 71 0.42 14.91 5.08
C ALA A 71 0.50 15.95 3.98
N THR A 72 1.64 16.02 3.32
CA THR A 72 1.78 16.76 2.07
C THR A 72 1.16 15.97 0.91
N PRO A 73 0.64 16.64 -0.13
CA PRO A 73 0.26 15.95 -1.36
C PRO A 73 1.39 15.10 -1.94
N TRP A 74 2.65 15.57 -1.86
CA TRP A 74 3.80 14.85 -2.40
C TRP A 74 4.11 13.55 -1.66
N GLU A 75 4.02 13.54 -0.33
CA GLU A 75 4.13 12.32 0.48
C GLU A 75 3.07 11.28 0.08
N LEU A 76 1.83 11.71 -0.13
CA LEU A 76 0.74 10.83 -0.54
C LEU A 76 0.97 10.24 -1.94
N LEU A 77 1.51 11.03 -2.87
CA LEU A 77 1.92 10.52 -4.18
C LEU A 77 3.11 9.55 -4.07
N GLY A 78 4.03 9.78 -3.13
CA GLY A 78 5.09 8.84 -2.79
C GLY A 78 4.56 7.50 -2.25
N VAL A 79 3.56 7.54 -1.36
CA VAL A 79 2.86 6.33 -0.87
C VAL A 79 2.23 5.56 -2.04
N LEU A 80 1.54 6.26 -2.95
CA LEU A 80 0.97 5.64 -4.14
C LEU A 80 2.04 4.99 -5.02
N ALA A 81 3.12 5.72 -5.29
CA ALA A 81 4.23 5.27 -6.13
C ALA A 81 4.87 3.99 -5.57
N ARG A 82 5.15 3.93 -4.26
CA ARG A 82 5.66 2.71 -3.59
C ARG A 82 4.66 1.56 -3.63
N ALA A 83 3.37 1.85 -3.51
CA ALA A 83 2.31 0.84 -3.46
C ALA A 83 1.97 0.20 -4.82
N THR A 84 2.52 0.70 -5.93
CA THR A 84 2.20 0.22 -7.29
C THR A 84 3.40 -0.36 -8.06
N THR A 85 4.59 -0.42 -7.44
CA THR A 85 5.84 -0.80 -8.13
C THR A 85 5.84 -2.22 -8.70
N LEU A 86 5.18 -3.18 -8.04
CA LEU A 86 5.15 -4.59 -8.46
C LEU A 86 3.88 -5.00 -9.23
N ALA A 87 3.34 -4.14 -10.09
CA ALA A 87 2.09 -4.34 -10.85
C ALA A 87 2.08 -5.49 -11.91
N ARG A 88 2.86 -6.56 -11.68
CA ARG A 88 2.80 -7.88 -12.36
C ARG A 88 3.10 -7.92 -13.87
N GLN A 89 3.82 -6.95 -14.44
CA GLN A 89 4.19 -7.00 -15.88
C GLN A 89 5.64 -6.61 -16.17
N GLY A 90 6.54 -6.80 -15.19
CA GLY A 90 7.96 -6.51 -15.35
C GLY A 90 8.32 -5.02 -15.25
N ARG A 91 9.62 -4.74 -15.44
CA ARG A 91 10.27 -3.46 -15.15
C ARG A 91 9.57 -2.26 -15.80
N GLY A 92 9.31 -2.31 -17.10
CA GLY A 92 8.76 -1.17 -17.84
C GLY A 92 7.37 -0.75 -17.37
N ARG A 93 6.50 -1.70 -17.01
CA ARG A 93 5.18 -1.37 -16.47
C ARG A 93 5.27 -0.88 -15.04
N GLY A 94 6.07 -1.52 -14.18
CA GLY A 94 6.23 -1.08 -12.79
C GLY A 94 6.65 0.38 -12.72
N LEU A 95 7.66 0.76 -13.51
CA LEU A 95 8.12 2.14 -13.63
C LEU A 95 7.04 3.08 -14.18
N ALA A 96 6.28 2.67 -15.19
CA ALA A 96 5.18 3.47 -15.72
C ALA A 96 4.05 3.67 -14.69
N GLU A 97 3.68 2.64 -13.93
CA GLU A 97 2.65 2.72 -12.87
C GLU A 97 3.12 3.55 -11.67
N GLN A 98 4.42 3.57 -11.38
CA GLN A 98 5.04 4.47 -10.41
C GLN A 98 4.93 5.92 -10.87
N TRP A 99 5.41 6.25 -12.08
CA TRP A 99 5.37 7.61 -12.61
C TRP A 99 3.97 8.10 -12.98
N GLN A 100 3.00 7.20 -13.10
CA GLN A 100 1.61 7.60 -13.21
C GLN A 100 1.16 8.48 -12.03
N ALA A 101 1.72 8.35 -10.82
CA ALA A 101 1.35 9.23 -9.71
C ALA A 101 1.51 10.74 -10.03
N LEU A 102 2.43 11.11 -10.95
CA LEU A 102 2.69 12.49 -11.36
C LEU A 102 1.48 13.18 -12.01
N LYS A 103 0.52 12.41 -12.57
CA LYS A 103 -0.73 12.96 -13.13
C LYS A 103 -1.63 13.62 -12.08
N TYR A 104 -1.34 13.39 -10.79
CA TYR A 104 -2.08 13.97 -9.67
C TYR A 104 -1.38 15.17 -9.02
N CYS A 105 -0.26 15.66 -9.57
CA CYS A 105 0.44 16.83 -9.04
C CYS A 105 -0.45 18.09 -8.95
N GLU A 106 -1.41 18.23 -9.85
CA GLU A 106 -2.37 19.35 -9.86
C GLU A 106 -3.73 18.99 -9.24
N ALA A 107 -3.93 17.74 -8.82
CA ALA A 107 -5.25 17.25 -8.40
C ALA A 107 -5.61 17.60 -6.95
N LEU A 108 -4.65 18.05 -6.14
CA LEU A 108 -4.77 18.22 -4.70
C LEU A 108 -4.35 19.64 -4.27
N ALA A 109 -5.16 20.27 -3.42
CA ALA A 109 -4.91 21.60 -2.88
C ALA A 109 -5.65 21.80 -1.54
N PRO A 110 -5.29 22.83 -0.75
CA PRO A 110 -6.12 23.21 0.38
C PRO A 110 -7.50 23.74 -0.08
N ASP A 111 -8.56 23.38 0.63
CA ASP A 111 -9.87 23.99 0.51
C ASP A 111 -9.97 25.32 1.30
N ALA A 112 -11.17 25.91 1.34
CA ALA A 112 -11.43 27.14 2.07
C ALA A 112 -11.22 27.02 3.60
N HIS A 113 -11.16 25.80 4.13
CA HIS A 113 -10.91 25.50 5.53
C HIS A 113 -9.47 25.05 5.78
N GLY A 114 -8.59 25.13 4.77
CA GLY A 114 -7.20 24.69 4.85
C GLY A 114 -7.03 23.17 4.92
N ARG A 115 -8.06 22.39 4.58
CA ARG A 115 -8.00 20.92 4.53
C ARG A 115 -7.69 20.44 3.13
N LEU A 116 -7.12 19.26 3.01
CA LEU A 116 -6.81 18.71 1.69
C LEU A 116 -8.09 18.34 0.93
N ALA A 117 -8.22 18.86 -0.29
CA ALA A 117 -9.34 18.61 -1.19
C ALA A 117 -8.88 18.44 -2.64
N LEU A 118 -9.80 18.01 -3.50
CA LEU A 118 -9.58 17.99 -4.94
C LEU A 118 -9.66 19.41 -5.51
N THR A 119 -8.73 19.74 -6.42
CA THR A 119 -8.80 20.96 -7.25
C THR A 119 -9.86 20.83 -8.34
N GLU A 120 -10.13 21.91 -9.10
CA GLU A 120 -10.97 21.85 -10.30
C GLU A 120 -10.50 20.78 -11.30
N GLU A 121 -9.18 20.65 -11.49
CA GLU A 121 -8.56 19.60 -12.31
C GLU A 121 -8.82 18.21 -11.71
N GLY A 122 -8.67 18.07 -10.39
CA GLY A 122 -8.97 16.83 -9.67
C GLY A 122 -10.45 16.43 -9.70
N LEU A 123 -11.36 17.40 -9.78
CA LEU A 123 -12.82 17.22 -9.82
C LEU A 123 -13.34 16.85 -11.22
N SER A 124 -12.58 17.12 -12.26
CA SER A 124 -12.98 16.95 -13.66
C SER A 124 -12.20 15.84 -14.38
N PRO A 125 -12.00 14.64 -13.80
CA PRO A 125 -11.39 13.56 -14.56
C PRO A 125 -12.35 13.16 -15.68
N GLU A 126 -11.79 12.76 -16.84
CA GLU A 126 -12.58 12.08 -17.86
C GLU A 126 -13.40 10.95 -17.23
N GLN A 127 -14.62 10.71 -17.73
CA GLN A 127 -15.52 9.73 -17.11
C GLN A 127 -14.91 8.32 -17.06
N SER A 128 -14.12 7.95 -18.07
CA SER A 128 -13.32 6.72 -18.16
C SER A 128 -12.27 6.61 -17.05
N TYR A 129 -11.82 7.74 -16.52
CA TYR A 129 -10.69 7.87 -15.62
C TYR A 129 -11.10 8.03 -14.14
N ARG A 130 -12.34 8.47 -13.88
CA ARG A 130 -12.86 8.72 -12.52
C ARG A 130 -12.71 7.51 -11.58
N ALA A 131 -13.03 6.31 -12.06
CA ALA A 131 -12.90 5.10 -11.24
C ALA A 131 -11.43 4.76 -10.91
N MET A 132 -10.51 5.05 -11.84
CA MET A 132 -9.08 4.86 -11.64
C MET A 132 -8.53 5.84 -10.61
N GLN A 133 -8.87 7.14 -10.73
CA GLN A 133 -8.52 8.15 -9.73
C GLN A 133 -9.03 7.80 -8.34
N ALA A 134 -10.29 7.35 -8.22
CA ALA A 134 -10.84 6.92 -6.94
C ALA A 134 -10.03 5.79 -6.31
N ARG A 135 -9.63 4.79 -7.11
CA ARG A 135 -8.83 3.65 -6.66
C ARG A 135 -7.43 4.07 -6.24
N GLU A 136 -6.76 4.89 -7.04
CA GLU A 136 -5.35 5.28 -6.81
C GLU A 136 -5.20 6.25 -5.66
N LEU A 137 -5.99 7.33 -5.62
CA LEU A 137 -6.01 8.22 -4.46
C LEU A 137 -6.53 7.48 -3.22
N GLY A 138 -7.52 6.60 -3.37
CA GLY A 138 -7.97 5.74 -2.28
C GLY A 138 -6.86 4.88 -1.66
N ARG A 139 -5.93 4.37 -2.47
CA ARG A 139 -4.71 3.67 -2.02
C ARG A 139 -3.76 4.61 -1.29
N ALA A 140 -3.44 5.76 -1.88
CA ALA A 140 -2.55 6.75 -1.30
C ALA A 140 -2.99 7.16 0.12
N PHE A 141 -4.24 7.61 0.25
CA PHE A 141 -4.81 8.07 1.51
C PHE A 141 -4.99 6.94 2.52
N GLY A 142 -5.53 5.80 2.07
CA GLY A 142 -5.78 4.66 2.95
C GLY A 142 -4.50 4.07 3.51
N LEU A 143 -3.46 3.91 2.69
CA LEU A 143 -2.17 3.40 3.13
C LEU A 143 -1.45 4.39 4.04
N ALA A 144 -1.48 5.69 3.76
CA ALA A 144 -0.87 6.69 4.65
C ALA A 144 -1.47 6.64 6.08
N VAL A 145 -2.81 6.51 6.20
CA VAL A 145 -3.45 6.33 7.51
C VAL A 145 -3.10 4.99 8.14
N ALA A 146 -3.02 3.91 7.35
CA ALA A 146 -2.66 2.59 7.85
C ALA A 146 -1.21 2.53 8.35
N GLU A 147 -0.26 3.06 7.58
CA GLU A 147 1.15 3.16 7.95
C GLU A 147 1.33 3.99 9.22
N ARG A 148 0.66 5.16 9.32
CA ARG A 148 0.65 5.96 10.55
C ARG A 148 0.11 5.18 11.74
N ALA A 149 -1.01 4.48 11.58
CA ALA A 149 -1.62 3.71 12.68
C ALA A 149 -0.69 2.58 13.16
N VAL A 150 0.02 1.91 12.24
CA VAL A 150 1.02 0.89 12.63
C VAL A 150 2.23 1.56 13.29
N ARG A 151 2.73 2.69 12.74
CA ARG A 151 3.87 3.42 13.29
C ARG A 151 3.63 3.93 14.71
N ASN A 152 2.45 4.47 14.98
CA ASN A 152 2.07 4.91 16.32
C ASN A 152 2.11 3.78 17.36
N ARG A 153 1.81 2.55 16.94
CA ARG A 153 1.78 1.36 17.82
C ARG A 153 3.15 0.69 17.95
N PHE A 154 3.99 0.84 16.93
CA PHE A 154 5.32 0.24 16.84
C PHE A 154 6.33 1.30 16.38
N PRO A 155 6.60 2.34 17.21
CA PRO A 155 7.49 3.45 16.83
C PRO A 155 8.93 2.99 16.63
N ASP A 156 9.35 1.94 17.35
CA ASP A 156 10.69 1.38 17.28
C ASP A 156 10.83 0.30 16.20
N CYS A 157 9.92 0.23 15.23
CA CYS A 157 9.95 -0.77 14.15
C CYS A 157 10.12 -0.11 12.78
N LEU A 158 10.87 -0.76 11.90
CA LEU A 158 10.85 -0.49 10.47
C LEU A 158 9.54 -1.03 9.87
N LEU A 159 8.84 -0.19 9.11
CA LEU A 159 7.61 -0.58 8.43
C LEU A 159 7.88 -0.98 6.97
N SER A 160 7.24 -2.05 6.51
CA SER A 160 7.23 -2.44 5.10
C SER A 160 5.81 -2.69 4.63
N THR A 161 5.37 -1.88 3.66
CA THR A 161 4.07 -2.05 2.99
C THR A 161 4.27 -2.81 1.69
N VAL A 162 3.59 -3.95 1.55
CA VAL A 162 3.74 -4.84 0.38
C VAL A 162 2.39 -5.21 -0.20
N ASP A 163 2.31 -5.30 -1.53
CA ASP A 163 1.12 -5.74 -2.25
C ASP A 163 0.77 -7.19 -1.85
N ALA A 164 -0.45 -7.40 -1.36
CA ALA A 164 -0.86 -8.70 -0.85
C ALA A 164 -0.95 -9.76 -1.95
N GLU A 165 -1.28 -9.37 -3.19
CA GLU A 165 -1.30 -10.29 -4.32
C GLU A 165 0.11 -10.75 -4.69
N ALA A 166 1.09 -9.84 -4.72
CA ALA A 166 2.49 -10.19 -4.93
C ALA A 166 2.97 -11.19 -3.87
N VAL A 167 2.66 -10.97 -2.59
CA VAL A 167 3.02 -11.89 -1.49
C VAL A 167 2.33 -13.26 -1.64
N LEU A 168 1.01 -13.28 -1.84
CA LEU A 168 0.23 -14.53 -1.84
C LEU A 168 0.52 -15.40 -3.07
N LEU A 169 0.94 -14.82 -4.19
CA LEU A 169 1.34 -15.60 -5.38
C LEU A 169 2.49 -16.57 -5.08
N ALA A 170 3.34 -16.30 -4.09
CA ALA A 170 4.49 -17.15 -3.75
C ALA A 170 4.11 -18.59 -3.35
N GLY A 171 2.88 -18.83 -2.90
CA GLY A 171 2.42 -20.17 -2.51
C GLY A 171 0.97 -20.52 -2.84
N PHE A 172 0.17 -19.56 -3.33
CA PHE A 172 -1.26 -19.79 -3.63
C PHE A 172 -1.61 -19.64 -5.10
N ALA A 173 -0.63 -19.40 -5.97
CA ALA A 173 -0.88 -19.30 -7.39
C ALA A 173 -1.58 -20.55 -7.93
N ARG A 174 -2.59 -20.35 -8.77
CA ARG A 174 -3.19 -21.44 -9.55
C ARG A 174 -2.23 -21.83 -10.66
N SER A 175 -2.02 -23.13 -10.83
CA SER A 175 -1.20 -23.70 -11.90
C SER A 175 -1.70 -23.23 -13.28
N GLY A 176 -0.78 -22.80 -14.14
CA GLY A 176 -1.08 -22.38 -15.50
C GLY A 176 0.01 -21.50 -16.11
N PRO A 177 -0.10 -21.14 -17.41
CA PRO A 177 0.90 -20.33 -18.10
C PRO A 177 0.98 -18.88 -17.58
N ARG A 178 -0.07 -18.40 -16.90
CA ARG A 178 -0.12 -17.12 -16.20
C ARG A 178 -0.60 -17.35 -14.78
N PRO A 179 0.32 -17.62 -13.83
CA PRO A 179 0.01 -17.80 -12.42
C PRO A 179 -0.92 -16.70 -11.93
N THR A 180 -2.01 -17.04 -11.24
CA THR A 180 -2.99 -16.05 -10.75
C THR A 180 -3.68 -16.55 -9.50
N LEU A 181 -4.10 -15.61 -8.65
CA LEU A 181 -4.98 -15.90 -7.53
C LEU A 181 -6.46 -15.94 -7.98
N GLY A 182 -6.77 -15.51 -9.20
CA GLY A 182 -8.13 -15.40 -9.73
C GLY A 182 -8.98 -14.45 -8.89
N ALA A 183 -10.29 -14.73 -8.84
CA ALA A 183 -11.28 -13.95 -8.08
C ALA A 183 -11.29 -14.26 -6.57
N ARG A 184 -10.26 -14.94 -6.02
CA ARG A 184 -10.17 -15.24 -4.59
C ARG A 184 -10.09 -13.93 -3.79
N PRO A 185 -11.06 -13.62 -2.92
CA PRO A 185 -11.03 -12.39 -2.12
C PRO A 185 -9.82 -12.38 -1.19
N ARG A 186 -9.15 -11.24 -1.10
CA ARG A 186 -7.89 -11.06 -0.36
C ARG A 186 -7.72 -9.61 0.09
N PRO A 187 -6.96 -9.35 1.16
CA PRO A 187 -6.50 -8.00 1.48
C PRO A 187 -5.83 -7.33 0.27
N ASP A 188 -5.75 -6.00 0.28
CA ASP A 188 -5.05 -5.24 -0.76
C ASP A 188 -3.54 -5.23 -0.49
N TYR A 189 -3.16 -5.05 0.78
CA TYR A 189 -1.76 -4.93 1.21
C TYR A 189 -1.52 -5.66 2.53
N PHE A 190 -0.25 -5.96 2.80
CA PHE A 190 0.24 -6.24 4.15
C PHE A 190 1.15 -5.12 4.61
N ILE A 191 1.09 -4.78 5.90
CA ILE A 191 2.11 -3.95 6.56
C ILE A 191 2.82 -4.83 7.59
N GLU A 192 4.13 -4.98 7.42
CA GLU A 192 5.01 -5.62 8.40
C GLU A 192 5.66 -4.55 9.29
N ALA A 193 5.50 -4.66 10.61
CA ALA A 193 6.32 -3.96 11.60
C ALA A 193 7.41 -4.91 12.09
N TRP A 194 8.67 -4.55 11.88
CA TRP A 194 9.83 -5.39 12.19
C TRP A 194 10.94 -4.59 12.86
N GLN A 195 11.64 -5.25 13.77
CA GLN A 195 12.89 -4.77 14.34
C GLN A 195 13.88 -5.95 14.51
N PRO A 196 15.19 -5.70 14.55
CA PRO A 196 16.19 -6.76 14.68
C PRO A 196 15.98 -7.59 15.96
N GLY A 197 16.13 -8.91 15.85
CA GLY A 197 16.07 -9.84 16.99
C GLY A 197 14.66 -10.17 17.50
N GLU A 198 13.63 -9.51 17.00
CA GLU A 198 12.27 -9.63 17.53
C GLU A 198 11.30 -10.26 16.52
N PRO A 199 10.21 -10.90 17.01
CA PRO A 199 9.09 -11.32 16.18
C PRO A 199 8.49 -10.12 15.42
N SER A 200 8.24 -10.27 14.11
CA SER A 200 7.53 -9.23 13.35
C SER A 200 6.02 -9.37 13.48
N ARG A 201 5.32 -8.24 13.28
CA ARG A 201 3.85 -8.17 13.30
C ARG A 201 3.32 -7.79 11.93
N VAL A 202 2.30 -8.52 11.47
CA VAL A 202 1.72 -8.34 10.13
C VAL A 202 0.27 -7.92 10.23
N PHE A 203 -0.07 -6.82 9.56
CA PHE A 203 -1.42 -6.29 9.42
C PHE A 203 -1.96 -6.55 8.03
N ALA A 204 -3.16 -7.11 7.93
CA ALA A 204 -3.89 -7.15 6.67
C ALA A 204 -4.59 -5.82 6.43
N VAL A 205 -4.38 -5.19 5.27
CA VAL A 205 -4.91 -3.86 4.98
C VAL A 205 -5.82 -3.92 3.76
N THR A 206 -6.99 -3.26 3.85
CA THR A 206 -7.84 -3.01 2.68
C THR A 206 -8.04 -1.52 2.49
N VAL A 207 -7.90 -1.05 1.26
CA VAL A 207 -8.01 0.36 0.90
C VAL A 207 -8.96 0.51 -0.29
N ASN A 208 -9.82 1.53 -0.25
CA ASN A 208 -10.72 1.86 -1.34
C ASN A 208 -10.89 3.39 -1.38
N GLY A 209 -11.32 3.91 -2.53
CA GLY A 209 -11.74 5.30 -2.64
C GLY A 209 -12.99 5.45 -3.49
N ASN A 210 -13.69 6.57 -3.35
CA ASN A 210 -14.89 6.90 -4.12
C ASN A 210 -15.10 8.43 -4.22
N HIS A 211 -15.85 8.83 -5.25
CA HIS A 211 -16.30 10.21 -5.45
C HIS A 211 -17.79 10.40 -5.11
N GLN A 212 -18.36 9.60 -4.22
CA GLN A 212 -19.76 9.79 -3.89
C GLN A 212 -19.94 11.08 -3.10
N VAL A 213 -20.83 11.95 -3.56
CA VAL A 213 -21.31 13.08 -2.76
C VAL A 213 -22.50 12.61 -1.94
N ALA A 214 -22.31 12.43 -0.64
CA ALA A 214 -23.39 12.06 0.26
C ALA A 214 -24.34 13.26 0.47
N THR A 215 -25.60 13.09 0.11
CA THR A 215 -26.66 14.10 0.29
C THR A 215 -27.55 13.74 1.49
N LYS A 216 -28.45 14.64 1.89
CA LYS A 216 -29.45 14.35 2.94
C LYS A 216 -30.35 13.15 2.61
N ARG A 217 -30.46 12.78 1.33
CA ARG A 217 -31.25 11.62 0.86
C ARG A 217 -30.43 10.33 0.77
N THR A 218 -29.10 10.42 0.87
CA THR A 218 -28.23 9.25 0.82
C THR A 218 -28.36 8.49 2.13
N SER A 219 -29.05 7.35 2.08
CA SER A 219 -29.17 6.48 3.24
C SER A 219 -27.80 5.90 3.62
N THR A 220 -27.62 5.53 4.89
CA THR A 220 -26.43 4.80 5.36
C THR A 220 -26.15 3.57 4.49
N ALA A 221 -27.19 2.83 4.12
CA ALA A 221 -27.07 1.61 3.32
C ALA A 221 -26.55 1.87 1.89
N ASP A 222 -26.76 3.07 1.35
CA ASP A 222 -26.36 3.46 0.00
C ASP A 222 -25.07 4.28 -0.05
N ARG A 223 -24.46 4.56 1.11
CA ARG A 223 -23.16 5.23 1.16
C ARG A 223 -22.05 4.24 0.76
N SER A 224 -21.38 4.57 -0.35
CA SER A 224 -20.33 3.79 -0.97
C SER A 224 -19.20 3.52 0.00
N ALA A 225 -18.82 4.50 0.81
CA ALA A 225 -17.75 4.35 1.78
C ALA A 225 -18.00 3.20 2.78
N PHE A 226 -19.23 3.10 3.29
CA PHE A 226 -19.62 2.07 4.25
C PHE A 226 -19.75 0.69 3.58
N GLY A 227 -20.29 0.65 2.36
CA GLY A 227 -20.30 -0.56 1.55
C GLY A 227 -18.90 -1.04 1.13
N GLN A 228 -17.94 -0.13 0.97
CA GLN A 228 -16.53 -0.45 0.71
C GLN A 228 -15.87 -1.07 1.96
N LEU A 229 -16.10 -0.51 3.15
CA LEU A 229 -15.64 -1.12 4.41
C LEU A 229 -16.22 -2.52 4.62
N ALA A 230 -17.52 -2.71 4.35
CA ALA A 230 -18.16 -4.02 4.46
C ALA A 230 -17.53 -5.07 3.53
N ARG A 231 -17.16 -4.69 2.30
CA ARG A 231 -16.44 -5.58 1.36
C ARG A 231 -14.97 -5.74 1.73
N GLY A 232 -14.34 -4.71 2.29
CA GLY A 232 -13.00 -4.79 2.88
C GLY A 232 -12.96 -5.82 4.00
N ALA A 233 -13.98 -5.84 4.87
CA ALA A 233 -14.12 -6.82 5.93
C ALA A 233 -14.30 -8.26 5.40
N GLU A 234 -15.01 -8.44 4.27
CA GLU A 234 -15.07 -9.74 3.57
C GLU A 234 -13.67 -10.15 3.10
N ARG A 235 -12.93 -9.24 2.46
CA ARG A 235 -11.58 -9.50 1.94
C ARG A 235 -10.56 -9.82 3.05
N ALA A 236 -10.61 -9.10 4.17
CA ALA A 236 -9.74 -9.33 5.32
C ALA A 236 -10.01 -10.68 6.00
N GLU A 237 -11.28 -11.14 6.05
CA GLU A 237 -11.65 -12.44 6.60
C GLU A 237 -11.12 -13.64 5.80
N HIS A 238 -10.58 -13.43 4.60
CA HIS A 238 -10.02 -14.53 3.80
C HIS A 238 -8.52 -14.71 3.99
N PHE A 239 -7.87 -13.98 4.89
CA PHE A 239 -6.46 -14.18 5.22
C PHE A 239 -6.28 -14.52 6.69
N HIS A 240 -5.56 -15.61 6.97
CA HIS A 240 -5.29 -16.08 8.32
C HIS A 240 -3.83 -16.50 8.47
N LEU A 241 -3.15 -15.90 9.44
CA LEU A 241 -1.81 -16.24 9.83
C LEU A 241 -1.85 -17.05 11.12
N VAL A 242 -1.29 -18.26 11.09
CA VAL A 242 -1.15 -19.21 12.21
C VAL A 242 -2.49 -19.78 12.70
N GLU A 243 -3.43 -18.93 13.08
CA GLU A 243 -4.74 -19.29 13.63
C GLU A 243 -5.87 -18.48 12.98
N TRP A 244 -7.11 -18.99 13.08
CA TRP A 244 -8.27 -18.25 12.62
C TRP A 244 -8.42 -16.94 13.43
N ASN A 245 -8.80 -15.88 12.73
CA ASN A 245 -8.99 -14.53 13.26
C ASN A 245 -7.77 -13.88 13.97
N ALA A 246 -6.60 -14.52 13.99
CA ALA A 246 -5.41 -14.01 14.71
C ALA A 246 -4.65 -12.89 13.99
N THR A 247 -4.90 -12.67 12.69
CA THR A 247 -4.29 -11.56 11.95
C THR A 247 -5.04 -10.25 12.23
N PRO A 248 -4.38 -9.20 12.75
CA PRO A 248 -5.00 -7.88 12.88
C PRO A 248 -5.27 -7.30 11.49
N CYS A 249 -6.25 -6.40 11.38
CA CYS A 249 -6.52 -5.73 10.10
C CYS A 249 -6.86 -4.25 10.24
N LEU A 250 -6.62 -3.52 9.15
CA LEU A 250 -6.95 -2.11 8.99
C LEU A 250 -7.81 -1.94 7.72
N LEU A 251 -9.03 -1.42 7.87
CA LEU A 251 -9.97 -1.23 6.77
C LEU A 251 -10.17 0.26 6.52
N MET A 252 -9.86 0.70 5.31
CA MET A 252 -9.90 2.11 4.90
C MET A 252 -10.83 2.31 3.71
N SER A 253 -11.55 3.43 3.76
CA SER A 253 -12.47 3.85 2.70
C SER A 253 -12.48 5.36 2.56
N THR A 254 -11.89 5.85 1.48
CA THR A 254 -11.64 7.27 1.24
C THR A 254 -12.78 7.89 0.44
N GLU A 255 -13.37 8.95 0.99
CA GLU A 255 -14.34 9.80 0.31
C GLU A 255 -13.62 11.06 -0.19
N LEU A 256 -13.44 11.14 -1.52
CA LEU A 256 -12.71 12.24 -2.14
C LEU A 256 -13.52 13.55 -2.20
N LEU A 257 -14.85 13.45 -2.07
CA LEU A 257 -15.80 14.57 -2.14
C LEU A 257 -16.64 14.71 -0.85
N ALA A 258 -16.07 14.33 0.29
CA ALA A 258 -16.73 14.54 1.57
C ALA A 258 -16.79 16.05 1.92
N ARG A 259 -17.71 16.41 2.81
CA ARG A 259 -17.95 17.81 3.19
C ARG A 259 -16.77 18.44 3.93
N GLU A 260 -16.06 17.63 4.71
CA GLU A 260 -14.92 18.06 5.54
C GLU A 260 -13.58 17.99 4.77
N GLY A 261 -13.63 18.16 3.44
CA GLY A 261 -12.54 17.80 2.54
C GLY A 261 -12.42 16.28 2.35
N ILE A 262 -11.25 15.82 1.89
CA ILE A 262 -10.99 14.38 1.74
C ILE A 262 -11.08 13.71 3.12
N THR A 263 -11.89 12.65 3.21
CA THR A 263 -12.13 11.91 4.47
C THR A 263 -11.79 10.44 4.33
N ILE A 264 -10.96 9.90 5.22
CA ILE A 264 -10.70 8.46 5.33
C ILE A 264 -11.57 7.88 6.45
N ASN A 265 -12.49 7.00 6.09
CA ASN A 265 -13.24 6.20 7.05
C ASN A 265 -12.39 4.98 7.42
N ALA A 266 -12.06 4.83 8.70
CA ALA A 266 -11.09 3.84 9.17
C ALA A 266 -11.67 2.95 10.27
N LEU A 267 -11.49 1.63 10.12
CA LEU A 267 -11.83 0.62 11.13
C LEU A 267 -10.64 -0.33 11.32
N GLN A 268 -10.59 -1.00 12.47
CA GLN A 268 -9.63 -2.06 12.73
C GLN A 268 -10.28 -3.29 13.34
N ALA A 269 -9.60 -4.43 13.26
CA ALA A 269 -9.81 -5.55 14.16
C ALA A 269 -8.47 -5.95 14.77
N ASP A 270 -8.50 -6.29 16.05
CA ASP A 270 -7.31 -6.72 16.79
C ASP A 270 -6.87 -8.14 16.36
N GLY A 271 -5.64 -8.48 16.74
CA GLY A 271 -5.00 -9.75 16.45
C GLY A 271 -3.51 -9.68 16.77
N ALA A 272 -2.89 -10.83 17.01
CA ALA A 272 -1.47 -10.90 17.30
C ALA A 272 -0.63 -10.67 16.02
N GLY A 273 -1.00 -11.30 14.91
CA GLY A 273 -0.30 -11.17 13.62
C GLY A 273 1.18 -11.52 13.67
N LEU A 274 1.60 -12.35 14.62
CA LEU A 274 3.01 -12.61 14.91
C LEU A 274 3.65 -13.57 13.91
N LEU A 275 4.82 -13.20 13.43
CA LEU A 275 5.76 -14.08 12.75
C LEU A 275 6.94 -14.38 13.67
N PRO A 276 7.52 -15.59 13.59
CA PRO A 276 8.69 -15.92 14.38
C PRO A 276 9.86 -14.98 14.03
N THR A 277 10.76 -14.75 15.00
CA THR A 277 11.99 -13.99 14.78
C THR A 277 12.73 -14.52 13.56
N ARG A 278 13.03 -13.61 12.63
CA ARG A 278 13.78 -13.94 11.42
C ARG A 278 15.29 -13.90 11.74
N PRO A 279 16.05 -15.00 11.53
CA PRO A 279 17.47 -14.98 11.80
C PRO A 279 18.22 -14.19 10.72
N ALA A 280 19.35 -13.59 11.09
CA ALA A 280 20.20 -12.86 10.15
C ALA A 280 20.82 -13.76 9.07
N THR A 281 21.03 -15.05 9.36
CA THR A 281 21.68 -16.01 8.47
C THR A 281 20.98 -17.38 8.50
N GLY A 282 21.30 -18.22 7.52
CA GLY A 282 20.83 -19.61 7.46
C GLY A 282 19.46 -19.79 6.79
N PRO A 283 18.88 -21.00 6.81
CA PRO A 283 17.76 -21.37 5.92
C PRO A 283 16.46 -20.58 6.11
N LYS A 284 16.29 -19.90 7.24
CA LYS A 284 15.10 -19.09 7.57
C LYS A 284 15.34 -17.58 7.44
N SER A 285 16.55 -17.15 7.08
CA SER A 285 16.88 -15.75 6.77
C SER A 285 16.19 -15.31 5.47
N ALA A 286 15.88 -14.01 5.32
CA ALA A 286 15.36 -13.47 4.07
C ALA A 286 16.35 -13.63 2.90
N ASP A 287 17.65 -13.72 3.19
CA ASP A 287 18.73 -13.84 2.19
C ASP A 287 18.77 -15.25 1.56
N ALA A 288 18.25 -16.25 2.27
CA ALA A 288 18.23 -17.63 1.79
C ALA A 288 17.32 -17.79 0.57
N VAL A 289 17.66 -18.76 -0.29
CA VAL A 289 16.81 -19.15 -1.42
C VAL A 289 15.45 -19.58 -0.90
N LEU A 290 14.40 -18.94 -1.39
CA LEU A 290 13.04 -19.19 -0.93
C LEU A 290 12.58 -20.59 -1.37
N SER A 291 12.32 -21.48 -0.40
CA SER A 291 11.76 -22.80 -0.68
C SER A 291 10.34 -22.67 -1.26
N LYS A 292 10.02 -23.46 -2.29
CA LYS A 292 8.64 -23.55 -2.79
C LYS A 292 7.72 -24.15 -1.72
N ARG A 293 6.58 -23.51 -1.48
CA ARG A 293 5.52 -23.99 -0.57
C ARG A 293 4.16 -23.82 -1.25
N ASN A 294 3.22 -24.70 -0.95
CA ASN A 294 1.85 -24.62 -1.43
C ASN A 294 0.88 -24.71 -0.24
N PRO A 295 0.72 -23.64 0.57
CA PRO A 295 -0.25 -23.66 1.67
C PRO A 295 -1.68 -23.85 1.14
N PRO A 296 -2.58 -24.47 1.92
CA PRO A 296 -3.93 -24.79 1.45
C PRO A 296 -4.80 -23.53 1.32
N TYR A 297 -5.54 -23.42 0.22
CA TYR A 297 -6.61 -22.41 0.07
C TYR A 297 -8.00 -22.99 0.31
N ALA A 298 -8.32 -24.11 -0.34
CA ALA A 298 -9.64 -24.71 -0.29
C ALA A 298 -9.84 -25.42 1.05
N ASN A 299 -10.98 -25.19 1.71
CA ASN A 299 -11.31 -25.81 3.00
C ASN A 299 -10.16 -25.72 4.03
N SER A 300 -9.45 -24.58 4.06
CA SER A 300 -8.20 -24.43 4.80
C SER A 300 -8.38 -23.82 6.19
N VAL A 301 -9.47 -23.07 6.39
CA VAL A 301 -9.69 -22.28 7.60
C VAL A 301 -10.74 -22.95 8.47
N LYS A 302 -10.32 -23.41 9.65
CA LYS A 302 -11.25 -23.89 10.68
C LYS A 302 -11.82 -22.71 11.45
N VAL A 303 -13.12 -22.50 11.31
CA VAL A 303 -13.87 -21.49 12.05
C VAL A 303 -14.49 -22.16 13.28
N PRO A 304 -14.15 -21.73 14.50
CA PRO A 304 -14.77 -22.22 15.73
C PRO A 304 -16.28 -22.04 15.74
N SER A 305 -16.99 -22.94 16.41
CA SER A 305 -18.40 -22.78 16.71
C SER A 305 -18.62 -21.54 17.57
N ALA A 306 -19.56 -20.67 17.18
CA ALA A 306 -20.08 -19.59 18.01
C ALA A 306 -21.56 -19.89 18.28
N GLU A 307 -22.03 -19.57 19.50
CA GLU A 307 -23.39 -19.80 20.03
C GLU A 307 -24.44 -20.19 18.98
N GLY A 308 -24.82 -21.48 18.99
CA GLY A 308 -25.86 -22.03 18.11
C GLY A 308 -25.43 -22.38 16.67
N ARG A 309 -24.16 -22.22 16.30
CA ARG A 309 -23.63 -22.61 14.97
C ARG A 309 -22.54 -23.67 15.08
N ALA A 310 -22.64 -24.70 14.24
CA ALA A 310 -21.60 -25.72 14.10
C ALA A 310 -20.26 -25.11 13.66
N ALA A 311 -19.16 -25.73 14.06
CA ALA A 311 -17.84 -25.44 13.50
C ALA A 311 -17.89 -25.63 11.98
N ARG A 312 -17.22 -24.73 11.25
CA ARG A 312 -17.23 -24.73 9.79
C ARG A 312 -15.82 -24.66 9.25
N ILE A 313 -15.65 -25.20 8.06
CA ILE A 313 -14.42 -25.05 7.29
C ILE A 313 -14.76 -24.18 6.08
N GLN A 314 -13.91 -23.19 5.81
CA GLN A 314 -14.09 -22.30 4.66
C GLN A 314 -12.80 -22.14 3.87
N ASP A 315 -12.95 -21.62 2.66
CA ASP A 315 -11.84 -21.21 1.82
C ASP A 315 -11.15 -19.95 2.38
N GLY A 316 -9.82 -19.93 2.32
CA GLY A 316 -9.03 -18.77 2.73
C GLY A 316 -7.54 -18.97 2.52
N PHE A 317 -6.81 -17.87 2.44
CA PHE A 317 -5.36 -17.84 2.46
C PHE A 317 -4.87 -18.12 3.89
N PHE A 318 -4.68 -19.41 4.20
CA PHE A 318 -4.22 -19.86 5.52
C PHE A 318 -2.72 -20.18 5.51
N ILE A 319 -1.96 -19.49 6.35
CA ILE A 319 -0.56 -19.76 6.62
C ILE A 319 -0.48 -20.57 7.92
N PRO A 320 -0.23 -21.89 7.88
CA PRO A 320 -0.13 -22.69 9.09
C PRO A 320 1.15 -22.35 9.88
N PRO A 321 1.23 -22.69 11.18
CA PRO A 321 2.41 -22.44 12.02
C PRO A 321 3.73 -22.90 11.39
N ALA A 322 3.73 -24.09 10.76
CA ALA A 322 4.89 -24.65 10.09
C ALA A 322 5.42 -23.80 8.91
N HIS A 323 4.61 -22.90 8.37
CA HIS A 323 4.96 -22.02 7.26
C HIS A 323 5.13 -20.55 7.68
N ALA A 324 5.00 -20.21 8.97
CA ALA A 324 5.09 -18.83 9.43
C ALA A 324 6.46 -18.20 9.13
N ALA A 325 7.56 -18.92 9.40
CA ALA A 325 8.91 -18.44 9.07
C ALA A 325 9.10 -18.21 7.56
N TRP A 326 8.60 -19.13 6.73
CA TRP A 326 8.61 -18.99 5.28
C TRP A 326 7.83 -17.76 4.82
N PHE A 327 6.64 -17.53 5.38
CA PHE A 327 5.83 -16.36 5.03
C PHE A 327 6.55 -15.06 5.41
N GLY A 328 7.26 -15.05 6.54
CA GLY A 328 8.15 -13.95 6.92
C GLY A 328 9.26 -13.71 5.88
N GLN A 329 9.87 -14.75 5.32
CA GLN A 329 10.84 -14.59 4.22
C GLN A 329 10.17 -14.00 2.97
N VAL A 330 8.97 -14.47 2.60
CA VAL A 330 8.22 -13.94 1.44
C VAL A 330 7.98 -12.43 1.60
N LEU A 331 7.50 -11.98 2.76
CA LEU A 331 7.26 -10.55 3.01
C LEU A 331 8.53 -9.72 2.84
N ALA A 332 9.64 -10.16 3.44
CA ALA A 332 10.92 -9.44 3.35
C ALA A 332 11.44 -9.36 1.91
N ARG A 333 11.35 -10.46 1.17
CA ARG A 333 11.81 -10.52 -0.23
C ARG A 333 10.93 -9.67 -1.14
N VAL A 334 9.60 -9.73 -0.99
CA VAL A 334 8.68 -8.87 -1.74
C VAL A 334 8.90 -7.39 -1.39
N GLY A 335 9.16 -7.08 -0.11
CA GLY A 335 9.55 -5.74 0.31
C GLY A 335 10.80 -5.25 -0.42
N ALA A 336 11.89 -6.03 -0.39
CA ALA A 336 13.12 -5.72 -1.12
C ALA A 336 12.90 -5.54 -2.64
N ALA A 337 12.08 -6.41 -3.25
CA ALA A 337 11.69 -6.29 -4.65
C ALA A 337 10.96 -4.96 -4.95
N SER A 338 10.01 -4.57 -4.09
CA SER A 338 9.27 -3.31 -4.21
C SER A 338 10.18 -2.10 -4.11
N GLN A 339 11.17 -2.13 -3.20
CA GLN A 339 12.11 -1.02 -3.02
C GLN A 339 13.06 -0.86 -4.19
N LEU A 340 13.61 -1.97 -4.69
CA LEU A 340 14.39 -1.96 -5.92
C LEU A 340 13.56 -1.44 -7.09
N ALA A 341 12.31 -1.90 -7.23
CA ALA A 341 11.42 -1.43 -8.28
C ALA A 341 11.10 0.06 -8.16
N PHE A 342 10.95 0.59 -6.93
CA PHE A 342 10.76 2.02 -6.66
C PHE A 342 11.96 2.88 -7.06
N ALA A 343 13.17 2.39 -6.77
CA ALA A 343 14.42 2.99 -7.25
C ALA A 343 14.64 2.74 -8.76
N GLY A 344 13.67 2.13 -9.44
CA GLY A 344 13.71 1.88 -10.87
C GLY A 344 14.65 0.77 -11.27
N ALA A 345 15.12 -0.10 -10.38
CA ALA A 345 16.11 -1.15 -10.64
C ALA A 345 15.69 -2.18 -11.72
N GLY A 346 16.67 -2.99 -12.13
CA GLY A 346 16.60 -3.85 -13.30
C GLY A 346 16.39 -5.34 -12.99
N PRO A 347 17.20 -6.22 -13.61
CA PRO A 347 17.17 -7.66 -13.37
C PRO A 347 17.36 -8.07 -11.91
N GLU A 348 17.94 -7.21 -11.08
CA GLU A 348 18.17 -7.42 -9.66
C GLU A 348 16.87 -7.69 -8.90
N ILE A 349 15.73 -7.12 -9.34
CA ILE A 349 14.41 -7.38 -8.74
C ILE A 349 14.05 -8.87 -8.85
N ALA A 350 14.48 -9.54 -9.93
CA ALA A 350 14.11 -10.93 -10.21
C ALA A 350 14.59 -11.88 -9.12
N GLN A 351 15.71 -11.59 -8.45
CA GLN A 351 16.28 -12.49 -7.44
C GLN A 351 15.33 -12.69 -6.24
N TYR A 352 14.44 -11.72 -5.98
CA TYR A 352 13.55 -11.72 -4.83
C TYR A 352 12.18 -12.38 -5.08
N LEU A 353 11.83 -12.62 -6.33
CA LEU A 353 10.53 -13.14 -6.72
C LEU A 353 10.61 -14.61 -7.15
N THR A 354 9.55 -15.37 -6.89
CA THR A 354 9.37 -16.71 -7.48
C THR A 354 8.86 -16.63 -8.92
N ASP A 355 8.91 -17.75 -9.63
CA ASP A 355 8.29 -17.88 -10.96
C ASP A 355 6.80 -17.51 -10.94
N ASP A 356 6.06 -17.92 -9.90
CA ASP A 356 4.63 -17.64 -9.74
C ASP A 356 4.35 -16.16 -9.45
N GLN A 357 5.32 -15.45 -8.87
CA GLN A 357 5.29 -14.00 -8.69
C GLN A 357 5.71 -13.22 -9.94
N GLY A 358 6.11 -13.91 -11.02
CA GLY A 358 6.48 -13.29 -12.27
C GLY A 358 7.96 -12.92 -12.40
N GLN A 359 8.85 -13.62 -11.69
CA GLN A 359 10.31 -13.45 -11.77
C GLN A 359 10.83 -13.26 -13.21
N LYS A 360 10.31 -14.05 -14.14
CA LYS A 360 10.74 -14.04 -15.56
C LYS A 360 10.54 -12.69 -16.24
N HIS A 361 9.55 -11.90 -15.82
CA HIS A 361 9.29 -10.57 -16.39
C HIS A 361 10.36 -9.54 -16.03
N TYR A 362 11.13 -9.78 -14.96
CA TYR A 362 12.24 -8.92 -14.53
C TYR A 362 13.59 -9.39 -15.08
N LYS A 363 13.73 -10.69 -15.44
CA LYS A 363 14.92 -11.22 -16.12
C LYS A 363 15.06 -10.74 -17.57
N GLN A 364 13.95 -10.39 -18.22
CA GLN A 364 13.97 -9.89 -19.59
C GLN A 364 14.51 -8.47 -19.63
N ARG A 365 15.57 -8.23 -20.42
CA ARG A 365 15.99 -6.88 -20.81
C ARG A 365 14.88 -6.28 -21.68
N THR A 366 13.95 -5.55 -21.07
CA THR A 366 12.90 -4.83 -21.80
C THR A 366 13.55 -3.70 -22.63
N PHE A 367 12.91 -3.32 -23.74
CA PHE A 367 13.24 -2.31 -24.77
C PHE A 367 14.31 -1.23 -24.47
N ALA A 368 14.95 -0.74 -25.54
CA ALA A 368 16.04 0.24 -25.63
C ALA A 368 15.86 1.60 -24.89
N GLY A 369 14.73 1.85 -24.21
CA GLY A 369 14.52 3.00 -23.32
C GLY A 369 14.46 2.65 -21.83
N SER A 370 14.42 1.37 -21.46
CA SER A 370 14.37 0.91 -20.06
C SER A 370 15.72 0.42 -19.54
N SER A 371 16.71 0.25 -20.42
CA SER A 371 18.10 -0.09 -20.07
C SER A 371 18.92 1.11 -19.58
N SER A 372 18.44 2.34 -19.77
CA SER A 372 19.11 3.59 -19.38
C SER A 372 18.48 4.23 -18.12
N VAL A 373 17.84 3.45 -17.25
CA VAL A 373 16.98 3.98 -16.15
C VAL A 373 17.60 3.73 -14.76
N HIS A 374 18.93 3.54 -14.69
CA HIS A 374 19.65 3.18 -13.46
C HIS A 374 20.92 4.03 -13.25
N ASP A 375 20.92 5.28 -13.67
CA ASP A 375 22.08 6.18 -13.63
C ASP A 375 21.82 7.51 -12.92
N ALA A 376 20.57 7.81 -12.54
CA ALA A 376 20.26 9.01 -11.79
C ALA A 376 20.86 8.92 -10.38
N ARG A 377 21.81 9.81 -10.11
CA ARG A 377 22.46 9.99 -8.81
C ARG A 377 22.26 11.41 -8.35
N HIS A 378 21.67 11.57 -7.18
CA HIS A 378 21.47 12.88 -6.57
C HIS A 378 21.92 12.86 -5.12
N GLU A 379 22.39 14.01 -4.67
CA GLU A 379 22.76 14.23 -3.28
C GLU A 379 21.70 15.07 -2.59
N PHE A 380 21.28 14.61 -1.41
CA PHE A 380 20.43 15.32 -0.47
C PHE A 380 21.20 15.40 0.85
N ASP A 381 21.55 16.61 1.30
CA ASP A 381 22.33 16.84 2.52
C ASP A 381 23.59 15.95 2.63
N SER A 382 24.37 15.90 1.54
CA SER A 382 25.59 15.08 1.39
C SER A 382 25.37 13.55 1.43
N VAL A 383 24.12 13.09 1.41
CA VAL A 383 23.77 11.68 1.26
C VAL A 383 23.44 11.39 -0.19
N THR A 384 24.13 10.41 -0.79
CA THR A 384 23.89 9.98 -2.17
C THR A 384 22.70 9.02 -2.25
N PHE A 385 21.78 9.32 -3.17
CA PHE A 385 20.67 8.46 -3.55
C PHE A 385 20.83 8.02 -5.01
N VAL A 386 20.47 6.78 -5.29
CA VAL A 386 20.49 6.17 -6.61
C VAL A 386 19.06 5.81 -7.01
N GLY A 387 18.70 6.07 -8.26
CA GLY A 387 17.42 5.59 -8.76
C GLY A 387 17.13 5.98 -10.20
N THR A 388 15.90 6.45 -10.43
CA THR A 388 15.35 6.84 -11.72
C THR A 388 14.81 8.25 -11.65
N ASP A 389 14.94 8.97 -12.76
CA ASP A 389 14.25 10.24 -12.97
C ASP A 389 13.19 10.13 -14.09
N GLN A 390 12.30 11.11 -14.13
CA GLN A 390 11.33 11.31 -15.20
C GLN A 390 11.15 12.81 -15.42
N VAL A 391 11.45 13.26 -16.63
CA VAL A 391 11.14 14.63 -17.06
C VAL A 391 9.75 14.67 -17.69
N PHE A 392 8.93 15.61 -17.25
CA PHE A 392 7.59 15.86 -17.79
C PHE A 392 7.31 17.37 -17.80
N ARG A 393 6.11 17.75 -18.27
CA ARG A 393 5.65 19.15 -18.26
C ARG A 393 4.54 19.33 -17.23
N LEU A 394 4.69 20.35 -16.40
CA LEU A 394 3.71 20.79 -15.42
C LEU A 394 3.45 22.28 -15.67
N GLY A 395 2.23 22.66 -16.01
CA GLY A 395 1.95 24.01 -16.49
C GLY A 395 2.74 24.44 -17.73
N GLY A 396 3.20 23.50 -18.56
CA GLY A 396 4.07 23.75 -19.74
C GLY A 396 5.56 23.87 -19.42
N ILE A 397 5.93 24.01 -18.15
CA ILE A 397 7.32 24.09 -17.68
C ILE A 397 7.89 22.69 -17.49
N ARG A 398 9.18 22.50 -17.83
CA ARG A 398 9.87 21.22 -17.63
C ARG A 398 10.16 21.00 -16.16
N VAL A 399 9.72 19.86 -15.66
CA VAL A 399 9.93 19.42 -14.29
C VAL A 399 10.55 18.03 -14.31
N GLU A 400 11.49 17.78 -13.41
CA GLU A 400 12.09 16.47 -13.17
C GLU A 400 11.56 15.91 -11.86
N ALA A 401 11.00 14.70 -11.92
CA ALA A 401 10.73 13.88 -10.76
C ALA A 401 11.85 12.85 -10.59
N PHE A 402 12.29 12.63 -9.37
CA PHE A 402 13.28 11.62 -8.99
C PHE A 402 12.68 10.67 -7.98
N SER A 403 13.00 9.38 -8.11
CA SER A 403 12.62 8.32 -7.19
C SER A 403 13.81 7.39 -7.00
N GLY A 404 14.20 7.15 -5.76
CA GLY A 404 15.43 6.44 -5.47
C GLY A 404 15.52 5.91 -4.05
N MET A 405 16.68 5.35 -3.76
CA MET A 405 17.06 4.82 -2.45
C MET A 405 18.48 5.28 -2.11
N LYS A 406 18.74 5.45 -0.81
CA LYS A 406 20.09 5.73 -0.30
C LYS A 406 21.08 4.68 -0.82
N LYS A 407 22.22 5.14 -1.33
CA LYS A 407 23.16 4.30 -2.09
C LYS A 407 23.62 3.05 -1.33
N ASP A 408 24.00 3.18 -0.05
CA ASP A 408 24.48 2.05 0.76
C ASP A 408 23.38 0.99 0.98
N LEU A 409 22.14 1.43 1.18
CA LEU A 409 20.97 0.55 1.31
C LEU A 409 20.61 -0.14 -0.02
N TYR A 410 20.73 0.59 -1.14
CA TYR A 410 20.51 0.06 -2.47
C TYR A 410 21.52 -1.04 -2.82
N GLU A 411 22.80 -0.84 -2.50
CA GLU A 411 23.89 -1.80 -2.76
C GLU A 411 23.64 -3.15 -2.09
N HIS A 412 23.25 -3.17 -0.81
CA HIS A 412 22.83 -4.41 -0.12
C HIS A 412 21.71 -5.14 -0.86
N LEU A 413 20.71 -4.41 -1.37
CA LEU A 413 19.61 -5.01 -2.12
C LEU A 413 20.01 -5.48 -3.53
N VAL A 414 21.02 -4.89 -4.14
CA VAL A 414 21.57 -5.43 -5.40
C VAL A 414 22.29 -6.74 -5.15
N GLU A 415 23.04 -6.83 -4.06
CA GLU A 415 23.88 -7.98 -3.68
C GLU A 415 23.08 -9.16 -3.09
N GLY A 416 21.78 -9.00 -2.84
CA GLY A 416 20.92 -10.04 -2.30
C GLY A 416 20.87 -10.08 -0.76
N GLU A 417 21.41 -9.06 -0.10
CA GLU A 417 21.61 -8.98 1.35
C GLU A 417 20.44 -8.26 2.05
N ILE A 418 19.25 -8.86 2.02
CA ILE A 418 18.04 -8.29 2.62
C ILE A 418 18.20 -8.06 4.13
N GLU A 419 18.79 -9.00 4.87
CA GLU A 419 18.96 -8.85 6.32
C GLU A 419 19.97 -7.76 6.67
N ALA A 420 20.98 -7.54 5.84
CA ALA A 420 21.92 -6.43 6.00
C ALA A 420 21.24 -5.09 5.72
N TYR A 421 20.53 -4.99 4.58
CA TYR A 421 19.69 -3.85 4.23
C TYR A 421 18.73 -3.46 5.37
N ARG A 422 17.93 -4.41 5.87
CA ARG A 422 16.91 -4.12 6.90
C ARG A 422 17.54 -3.66 8.21
N ARG A 423 18.64 -4.28 8.65
CA ARG A 423 19.37 -3.86 9.85
C ARG A 423 19.99 -2.48 9.69
N ARG A 424 20.54 -2.17 8.51
CA ARG A 424 21.15 -0.87 8.21
C ARG A 424 20.10 0.23 8.13
N ALA A 425 19.00 0.00 7.41
CA ALA A 425 17.86 0.92 7.34
C ALA A 425 17.28 1.18 8.73
N TYR A 426 17.08 0.12 9.53
CA TYR A 426 16.65 0.24 10.91
C TYR A 426 17.57 1.13 11.75
N ALA A 427 18.89 0.88 11.71
CA ALA A 427 19.85 1.64 12.50
C ALA A 427 19.95 3.12 12.09
N GLN A 428 19.66 3.45 10.82
CA GLN A 428 19.73 4.80 10.26
C GLN A 428 18.39 5.52 10.23
N ARG A 429 17.29 4.90 10.66
CA ARG A 429 15.93 5.44 10.46
C ARG A 429 15.74 6.83 11.05
N ASP A 430 16.42 7.11 12.16
CA ASP A 430 16.37 8.40 12.87
C ASP A 430 17.30 9.47 12.25
N ASP A 431 18.21 9.06 11.35
CA ASP A 431 19.13 9.95 10.62
C ASP A 431 18.56 10.39 9.26
N ILE A 432 17.42 9.85 8.84
CA ILE A 432 16.82 10.16 7.55
C ILE A 432 16.17 11.54 7.61
N PRO A 433 16.42 12.44 6.64
CA PRO A 433 15.84 13.78 6.67
C PRO A 433 14.32 13.73 6.70
N SER A 434 13.70 14.50 7.60
CA SER A 434 12.23 14.63 7.69
C SER A 434 11.68 15.86 6.96
N GLY A 435 12.53 16.56 6.20
CA GLY A 435 12.15 17.78 5.49
C GLY A 435 11.25 17.50 4.29
N THR A 436 10.31 18.41 4.02
CA THR A 436 9.44 18.36 2.82
C THR A 436 10.08 19.03 1.60
N THR A 437 11.32 19.49 1.74
CA THR A 437 12.13 20.15 0.71
C THR A 437 13.61 19.86 0.92
N ALA A 438 14.42 20.02 -0.13
CA ALA A 438 15.88 19.94 -0.04
C ALA A 438 16.54 20.98 -0.97
N PRO A 439 17.82 21.35 -0.76
CA PRO A 439 18.52 22.27 -1.65
C PRO A 439 18.45 21.82 -3.12
N LYS A 440 18.13 22.75 -4.04
CA LYS A 440 17.91 22.51 -5.48
C LYS A 440 16.67 21.66 -5.84
N TRP A 441 15.91 21.22 -4.84
CA TRP A 441 14.66 20.50 -5.01
C TRP A 441 13.48 21.30 -4.45
N GLY A 442 12.30 21.08 -5.03
CA GLY A 442 11.04 21.59 -4.51
C GLY A 442 10.49 20.62 -3.48
N PRO A 443 9.35 19.96 -3.74
CA PRO A 443 8.85 18.88 -2.91
C PRO A 443 9.82 17.70 -2.80
N VAL A 444 10.04 17.22 -1.58
CA VAL A 444 10.79 15.99 -1.29
C VAL A 444 10.05 15.20 -0.20
N SER A 445 10.09 13.87 -0.28
CA SER A 445 9.59 12.97 0.76
C SER A 445 10.56 11.81 0.91
N PHE A 446 10.99 11.57 2.15
CA PHE A 446 11.89 10.49 2.53
C PHE A 446 11.13 9.41 3.30
N GLY A 447 11.50 8.15 3.11
CA GLY A 447 10.99 7.02 3.88
C GLY A 447 12.07 6.45 4.81
N ASP A 448 11.66 5.98 5.99
CA ASP A 448 12.52 5.34 7.00
C ASP A 448 13.29 4.11 6.48
N ASP A 449 12.85 3.58 5.34
CA ASP A 449 13.44 2.45 4.62
C ASP A 449 14.56 2.86 3.65
N GLY A 450 14.93 4.15 3.67
CA GLY A 450 15.96 4.74 2.83
C GLY A 450 15.48 5.25 1.48
N THR A 451 14.17 5.24 1.21
CA THR A 451 13.62 5.74 -0.04
C THR A 451 13.50 7.26 -0.09
N VAL A 452 13.54 7.83 -1.30
CA VAL A 452 13.25 9.25 -1.54
C VAL A 452 12.44 9.42 -2.82
N ILE A 453 11.51 10.37 -2.81
CA ILE A 453 10.88 10.91 -4.01
C ILE A 453 10.97 12.44 -3.99
N ALA A 454 11.40 13.04 -5.09
CA ALA A 454 11.68 14.47 -5.18
C ALA A 454 11.23 15.08 -6.50
N LEU A 455 10.93 16.38 -6.51
CA LEU A 455 10.47 17.11 -7.69
C LEU A 455 11.19 18.46 -7.81
N ARG A 456 11.68 18.83 -9.00
CA ARG A 456 12.28 20.15 -9.24
C ARG A 456 11.97 20.69 -10.63
N ILE A 457 11.96 22.02 -10.74
CA ILE A 457 11.90 22.71 -12.03
C ILE A 457 13.27 22.58 -12.70
N LEU A 458 13.28 22.23 -13.99
CA LEU A 458 14.50 22.25 -14.79
C LEU A 458 14.66 23.64 -15.43
N PRO A 459 15.88 24.19 -15.48
CA PRO A 459 16.13 25.43 -16.19
C PRO A 459 15.73 25.28 -17.66
N MET A 460 15.19 26.35 -18.26
CA MET A 460 15.02 26.39 -19.71
C MET A 460 16.40 26.28 -20.34
N ARG A 461 16.55 25.39 -21.33
CA ARG A 461 17.73 25.45 -22.19
C ARG A 461 17.58 26.73 -23.00
N GLU A 462 18.51 27.66 -22.83
CA GLU A 462 18.66 28.83 -23.70
C GLU A 462 18.83 28.42 -25.17
#